data_AF-A0A2D6YRR7-F1
#
_entry.id   AF-A0A2D6YRR7-F1
#
_cell.length_a   1.000
_cell.length_b   1.000
_cell.length_c   1.000
_cell.angle_alpha   90.00
_cell.angle_beta   90.00
_cell.angle_gamma   90.00
#
_symmetry.space_group_name_H-M   'P 1'
#
loop_
_entity.id
_entity.type
_entity.pdbx_description
1 polymer ?
#
loop_
_entity_poly.entity_id
_entity_poly.type
_entity_poly.pdbx_seq_one_letter_code
_entity_poly.pdbx_strand_id
1 'polypeptide(L)'
;MTSPLSILAQASAFKIGGFDEPEGVLESLLAIFFSRDYSVEFAVEKPTTTELLNGFLPVFLVAFMVTLFTVPIVRWLAIKFDIVDRPDGDRKVHTYPIAYLGGAAVFAGIAAAIVASYLLGSGGYDIVIAYAFVPPAITLGMFAIFMTGMFDDILHWDPRLKIAGQLIAAAALTLSDIGTEATRGLISPILGQWFSSMSQTFLVGVGPAVREAAVWNWVDLGGEGVGEYWNFLPWLTVDGVYYWVGIIFITALVLGACNAANLIDGLDGLLSGSVGIMAIGFVAVSIMLMIVDHRESVAAADTAIEMSAFEEMRARDGQAEKQVIWERMLPDEDPPFVLSSPDLDGNGVWDENDSSLMDDYLEYRATPQVDWLAGPRLVLSLAILGACLGFLPFNFNPAVIFLGDAGSLLLGYLCAVIILSLGSEGQTHYVIAGLIIFALPIMDTVLAILRRKLAGLPMSVPDRNHIHHILLRSFKSVKKAVVVLYLIDLVFVLIGVGLAAAVAFGFARYLLVYGVAIVFFGLVGATATKAALRHRWMMQASEEGGGTSSEDSTVETVEKPDADPA
;
A
#
# COMPACT_ATOMS: atom_id res chain seq x y z
N MET A 1 -32.10 -7.04 -15.99
CA MET A 1 -31.72 -6.42 -14.71
C MET A 1 -31.53 -7.56 -13.72
N THR A 2 -30.28 -8.01 -13.58
CA THR A 2 -29.89 -8.99 -12.58
C THR A 2 -30.03 -8.36 -11.19
N SER A 3 -30.54 -9.12 -10.23
CA SER A 3 -30.76 -8.65 -8.87
C SER A 3 -29.42 -8.38 -8.14
N PRO A 4 -29.36 -7.51 -7.13
CA PRO A 4 -28.15 -7.32 -6.31
C PRO A 4 -27.65 -8.63 -5.67
N LEU A 5 -28.57 -9.58 -5.39
CA LEU A 5 -28.26 -10.92 -4.90
C LEU A 5 -27.54 -11.80 -5.93
N SER A 6 -27.80 -11.62 -7.23
CA SER A 6 -27.06 -12.33 -8.29
C SER A 6 -25.63 -11.81 -8.50
N ILE A 7 -25.29 -10.62 -7.99
CA ILE A 7 -23.90 -10.10 -8.01
C ILE A 7 -23.07 -10.78 -6.92
N LEU A 8 -23.67 -11.03 -5.75
CA LEU A 8 -23.08 -11.87 -4.71
C LEU A 8 -23.01 -13.35 -5.13
N ALA A 9 -23.98 -13.83 -5.91
CA ALA A 9 -23.94 -15.19 -6.48
C ALA A 9 -22.96 -15.34 -7.68
N GLN A 10 -22.54 -14.22 -8.31
CA GLN A 10 -21.41 -14.23 -9.24
C GLN A 10 -20.08 -14.15 -8.48
N ALA A 11 -20.05 -13.51 -7.31
CA ALA A 11 -18.93 -13.62 -6.39
C ALA A 11 -18.79 -15.05 -5.79
N SER A 12 -19.88 -15.84 -5.72
CA SER A 12 -19.79 -17.28 -5.42
C SER A 12 -19.39 -18.13 -6.63
N ALA A 13 -19.20 -17.53 -7.82
CA ALA A 13 -18.55 -18.18 -8.96
C ALA A 13 -17.02 -18.01 -8.93
N PHE A 14 -16.47 -17.26 -7.96
CA PHE A 14 -15.15 -17.60 -7.42
C PHE A 14 -15.35 -18.87 -6.60
N LYS A 15 -14.79 -19.99 -7.06
CA LYS A 15 -14.61 -21.14 -6.17
C LYS A 15 -13.72 -20.66 -5.02
N ILE A 16 -14.32 -20.47 -3.86
CA ILE A 16 -13.59 -20.36 -2.61
C ILE A 16 -13.08 -21.77 -2.33
N GLY A 17 -11.82 -22.04 -2.67
CA GLY A 17 -11.18 -23.31 -2.35
C GLY A 17 -11.25 -23.55 -0.83
N GLY A 18 -11.81 -24.70 -0.43
CA GLY A 18 -11.72 -25.19 0.94
C GLY A 18 -12.86 -24.85 1.91
N PHE A 19 -13.99 -24.31 1.45
CA PHE A 19 -15.21 -24.22 2.27
C PHE A 19 -16.39 -24.91 1.58
N ASP A 20 -17.12 -25.76 2.31
CA ASP A 20 -18.44 -26.25 1.91
C ASP A 20 -19.35 -25.06 1.53
N GLU A 21 -20.27 -25.24 0.58
CA GLU A 21 -21.13 -24.16 0.08
C GLU A 21 -21.74 -23.35 1.26
N PRO A 22 -21.43 -22.06 1.41
CA PRO A 22 -21.83 -21.30 2.60
C PRO A 22 -23.36 -21.23 2.70
N GLU A 23 -23.93 -21.76 3.79
CA GLU A 23 -25.39 -21.92 3.94
C GLU A 23 -26.11 -20.59 4.24
N GLY A 24 -25.37 -19.50 4.45
CA GLY A 24 -25.93 -18.17 4.75
C GLY A 24 -25.06 -16.99 4.34
N VAL A 25 -25.71 -15.82 4.22
CA VAL A 25 -25.09 -14.55 3.77
C VAL A 25 -23.88 -14.13 4.62
N LEU A 26 -23.91 -14.38 5.93
CA LEU A 26 -22.79 -14.04 6.82
C LEU A 26 -21.59 -14.95 6.56
N GLU A 27 -21.80 -16.24 6.34
CA GLU A 27 -20.74 -17.20 6.00
C GLU A 27 -20.17 -16.91 4.61
N SER A 28 -21.01 -16.56 3.63
CA SER A 28 -20.52 -16.11 2.33
C SER A 28 -19.68 -14.84 2.45
N LEU A 29 -20.09 -13.87 3.27
CA LEU A 29 -19.34 -12.63 3.50
C LEU A 29 -18.03 -12.88 4.25
N LEU A 30 -18.01 -13.77 5.24
CA LEU A 30 -16.81 -14.15 5.97
C LEU A 30 -15.86 -14.96 5.09
N ALA A 31 -16.38 -15.86 4.26
CA ALA A 31 -15.60 -16.62 3.29
C ALA A 31 -14.98 -15.69 2.24
N ILE A 32 -15.72 -14.71 1.71
CA ILE A 32 -15.16 -13.65 0.84
C ILE A 32 -14.13 -12.79 1.58
N PHE A 33 -14.27 -12.58 2.89
CA PHE A 33 -13.35 -11.74 3.66
C PHE A 33 -12.01 -12.42 3.94
N PHE A 34 -12.05 -13.73 4.24
CA PHE A 34 -10.88 -14.53 4.61
C PHE A 34 -10.37 -15.43 3.47
N SER A 35 -11.04 -15.46 2.31
CA SER A 35 -10.58 -16.23 1.16
C SER A 35 -9.21 -15.71 0.73
N ARG A 36 -8.24 -16.62 0.72
CA ARG A 36 -6.89 -16.38 0.21
C ARG A 36 -6.81 -16.56 -1.30
N ASP A 37 -7.73 -17.33 -1.86
CA ASP A 37 -7.79 -17.60 -3.29
C ASP A 37 -8.84 -16.72 -3.95
N TYR A 38 -8.33 -15.61 -4.50
CA TYR A 38 -9.07 -14.79 -5.44
C TYR A 38 -8.73 -15.19 -6.88
N SER A 39 -8.83 -16.48 -7.20
CA SER A 39 -8.49 -16.98 -8.53
C SER A 39 -9.63 -16.69 -9.51
N VAL A 40 -9.30 -15.95 -10.55
CA VAL A 40 -10.19 -15.71 -11.68
C VAL A 40 -10.07 -16.94 -12.59
N GLU A 41 -11.03 -17.87 -12.53
CA GLU A 41 -11.09 -19.08 -13.40
C GLU A 41 -11.28 -18.76 -14.91
N PHE A 42 -11.30 -17.47 -15.29
CA PHE A 42 -11.40 -17.09 -16.69
C PHE A 42 -9.99 -17.01 -17.28
N ALA A 43 -9.72 -17.87 -18.27
CA ALA A 43 -8.61 -17.68 -19.20
C ALA A 43 -8.85 -16.38 -19.99
N VAL A 44 -8.51 -15.24 -19.38
CA VAL A 44 -8.57 -13.94 -20.06
C VAL A 44 -7.37 -13.89 -20.98
N GLU A 45 -7.61 -13.78 -22.29
CA GLU A 45 -6.55 -13.44 -23.22
C GLU A 45 -5.85 -12.17 -22.74
N LYS A 46 -4.53 -12.11 -22.93
CA LYS A 46 -3.71 -10.97 -22.52
C LYS A 46 -4.37 -9.65 -22.93
N PRO A 47 -4.72 -8.78 -21.97
CA PRO A 47 -5.55 -7.63 -22.27
C PRO A 47 -4.76 -6.55 -23.00
N THR A 48 -5.41 -5.91 -23.96
CA THR A 48 -4.83 -4.76 -24.65
C THR A 48 -4.99 -3.49 -23.81
N THR A 49 -4.14 -2.50 -24.07
CA THR A 49 -4.26 -1.17 -23.43
C THR A 49 -5.64 -0.55 -23.67
N THR A 50 -6.20 -0.73 -24.87
CA THR A 50 -7.51 -0.16 -25.22
C THR A 50 -8.65 -0.84 -24.46
N GLU A 51 -8.59 -2.16 -24.26
CA GLU A 51 -9.58 -2.88 -23.45
C GLU A 51 -9.52 -2.47 -21.99
N LEU A 52 -8.31 -2.37 -21.42
CA LEU A 52 -8.13 -1.88 -20.05
C LEU A 52 -8.65 -0.45 -19.88
N LEU A 53 -8.28 0.46 -20.78
CA LEU A 53 -8.74 1.84 -20.72
C LEU A 53 -10.25 1.94 -20.87
N ASN A 54 -10.84 1.29 -21.87
CA ASN A 54 -12.29 1.35 -22.09
C ASN A 54 -13.08 0.68 -20.98
N GLY A 55 -12.60 -0.47 -20.48
CA GLY A 55 -13.24 -1.21 -19.40
C GLY A 55 -13.24 -0.46 -18.07
N PHE A 56 -12.12 0.19 -17.73
CA PHE A 56 -11.98 0.87 -16.44
C PHE A 56 -12.24 2.39 -16.48
N LEU A 57 -12.39 3.02 -17.65
CA LEU A 57 -12.73 4.44 -17.78
C LEU A 57 -13.96 4.86 -16.95
N PRO A 58 -15.04 4.07 -16.85
CA PRO A 58 -16.17 4.42 -16.01
C PRO A 58 -15.83 4.58 -14.52
N VAL A 59 -14.85 3.84 -13.98
CA VAL A 59 -14.39 3.98 -12.58
C VAL A 59 -13.89 5.40 -12.35
N PHE A 60 -13.04 5.89 -13.25
CA PHE A 60 -12.54 7.26 -13.23
C PHE A 60 -13.67 8.29 -13.35
N LEU A 61 -14.59 8.10 -14.31
CA LEU A 61 -15.69 9.04 -14.55
C LEU A 61 -16.66 9.11 -13.38
N VAL A 62 -16.99 7.97 -12.77
CA VAL A 62 -17.86 7.92 -11.57
C VAL A 62 -17.20 8.64 -10.40
N ALA A 63 -15.92 8.35 -10.11
CA ALA A 63 -15.20 9.04 -9.04
C ALA A 63 -15.17 10.56 -9.25
N PHE A 64 -14.88 10.99 -10.48
CA PHE A 64 -14.85 12.40 -10.86
C PHE A 64 -16.21 13.06 -10.67
N MET A 65 -17.27 12.50 -11.28
CA MET A 65 -18.60 13.12 -11.26
C MET A 65 -19.20 13.13 -9.86
N VAL A 66 -19.12 12.00 -9.13
CA VAL A 66 -19.65 11.91 -7.77
C VAL A 66 -18.93 12.90 -6.86
N THR A 67 -17.60 13.01 -6.93
CA THR A 67 -16.86 14.00 -6.15
C THR A 67 -17.28 15.42 -6.53
N LEU A 68 -17.27 15.75 -7.83
CA LEU A 68 -17.60 17.08 -8.35
C LEU A 68 -18.97 17.59 -7.87
N PHE A 69 -19.97 16.71 -7.84
CA PHE A 69 -21.32 17.06 -7.38
C PHE A 69 -21.50 16.97 -5.85
N THR A 70 -20.73 16.13 -5.16
CA THR A 70 -20.82 15.98 -3.70
C THR A 70 -20.16 17.15 -2.97
N VAL A 71 -19.08 17.72 -3.51
CA VAL A 71 -18.39 18.87 -2.91
C VAL A 71 -19.31 20.06 -2.58
N PRO A 72 -20.13 20.60 -3.48
CA PRO A 72 -21.01 21.73 -3.14
C PRO A 72 -22.03 21.37 -2.04
N ILE A 73 -22.49 20.11 -1.99
CA ILE A 73 -23.42 19.63 -0.96
C ILE A 73 -22.73 19.58 0.39
N VAL A 74 -21.56 18.96 0.47
CA VAL A 74 -20.78 18.84 1.71
C VAL A 74 -20.31 20.20 2.19
N ARG A 75 -19.91 21.10 1.29
CA ARG A 75 -19.59 22.49 1.62
C ARG A 75 -20.78 23.21 2.26
N TRP A 76 -21.98 23.05 1.70
CA TRP A 76 -23.19 23.63 2.27
C TRP A 76 -23.49 23.06 3.67
N LEU A 77 -23.35 21.76 3.86
CA LEU A 77 -23.52 21.11 5.17
C LEU A 77 -22.50 21.63 6.19
N ALA A 78 -21.22 21.69 5.83
CA ALA A 78 -20.15 22.17 6.69
C ALA A 78 -20.41 23.59 7.19
N ILE A 79 -20.81 24.51 6.29
CA ILE A 79 -21.18 25.89 6.66
C ILE A 79 -22.42 25.90 7.56
N LYS A 80 -23.42 25.07 7.27
CA LYS A 80 -24.67 25.00 8.06
C LYS A 80 -24.44 24.50 9.49
N PHE A 81 -23.49 23.58 9.68
CA PHE A 81 -23.14 23.01 10.98
C PHE A 81 -21.94 23.69 11.66
N ASP A 82 -21.46 24.82 11.12
CA ASP A 82 -20.29 25.57 11.62
C ASP A 82 -18.99 24.73 11.70
N ILE A 83 -18.86 23.74 10.80
CA ILE A 83 -17.65 22.94 10.62
C ILE A 83 -16.73 23.70 9.64
N VAL A 84 -16.16 24.80 10.13
CA VAL A 84 -15.35 25.73 9.32
C VAL A 84 -14.04 26.05 10.01
N ASP A 85 -12.97 26.14 9.21
CA ASP A 85 -11.68 26.61 9.68
C ASP A 85 -11.60 28.14 9.62
N ARG A 86 -11.40 28.76 10.78
CA ARG A 86 -11.35 30.22 10.93
C ARG A 86 -9.90 30.72 10.85
N PRO A 87 -9.67 31.91 10.25
CA PRO A 87 -8.33 32.48 10.13
C PRO A 87 -7.83 33.01 11.48
N ASP A 88 -6.65 32.56 11.91
CA ASP A 88 -6.07 32.91 13.23
C ASP A 88 -5.05 34.06 13.15
N GLY A 89 -4.92 34.76 12.02
CA GLY A 89 -4.06 35.93 11.83
C GLY A 89 -2.54 35.66 11.75
N ASP A 90 -2.02 34.68 12.49
CA ASP A 90 -0.57 34.45 12.66
C ASP A 90 0.00 33.22 11.94
N ARG A 91 -0.84 32.20 11.66
CA ARG A 91 -0.39 30.91 11.09
C ARG A 91 -1.05 30.52 9.77
N LYS A 92 -2.29 30.96 9.53
CA LYS A 92 -3.13 30.51 8.42
C LYS A 92 -3.08 31.50 7.25
N VAL A 93 -3.04 30.99 6.02
CA VAL A 93 -2.87 31.80 4.80
C VAL A 93 -4.19 32.40 4.30
N HIS A 94 -5.34 31.81 4.67
CA HIS A 94 -6.67 32.29 4.31
C HIS A 94 -7.12 33.47 5.18
N THR A 95 -7.97 34.32 4.60
CA THR A 95 -8.51 35.54 5.25
C THR A 95 -10.01 35.45 5.57
N TYR A 96 -10.69 34.36 5.17
CA TYR A 96 -12.12 34.12 5.38
C TYR A 96 -12.36 32.68 5.85
N PRO A 97 -13.44 32.37 6.60
CA PRO A 97 -13.71 31.00 7.03
C PRO A 97 -13.92 30.03 5.85
N ILE A 98 -13.25 28.88 5.87
CA ILE A 98 -13.31 27.86 4.82
C ILE A 98 -13.92 26.58 5.38
N ALA A 99 -14.80 25.92 4.63
CA ALA A 99 -15.43 24.67 5.06
C ALA A 99 -14.38 23.54 5.25
N TYR A 100 -14.48 22.80 6.36
CA TYR A 100 -13.74 21.57 6.63
C TYR A 100 -14.72 20.41 6.40
N LEU A 101 -14.37 19.44 5.53
CA LEU A 101 -15.08 18.16 5.22
C LEU A 101 -14.89 17.72 3.75
N GLY A 102 -13.96 18.32 2.99
CA GLY A 102 -13.72 17.94 1.59
C GLY A 102 -13.42 16.46 1.39
N GLY A 103 -12.76 15.83 2.37
CA GLY A 103 -12.49 14.39 2.40
C GLY A 103 -13.74 13.51 2.32
N ALA A 104 -14.90 13.95 2.81
CA ALA A 104 -16.15 13.21 2.68
C ALA A 104 -16.64 13.14 1.23
N ALA A 105 -16.42 14.21 0.44
CA ALA A 105 -16.75 14.20 -0.98
C ALA A 105 -15.80 13.29 -1.78
N VAL A 106 -14.50 13.33 -1.45
CA VAL A 106 -13.49 12.44 -2.04
C VAL A 106 -13.78 10.98 -1.71
N PHE A 107 -14.08 10.66 -0.45
CA PHE A 107 -14.49 9.32 -0.02
C PHE A 107 -15.73 8.83 -0.78
N ALA A 108 -16.77 9.67 -0.88
CA ALA A 108 -17.99 9.32 -1.62
C ALA A 108 -17.70 9.01 -3.10
N GLY A 109 -16.82 9.77 -3.74
CA GLY A 109 -16.39 9.52 -5.12
C GLY A 109 -15.66 8.18 -5.28
N ILE A 110 -14.68 7.91 -4.42
CA ILE A 110 -13.89 6.67 -4.46
C ILE A 110 -14.79 5.45 -4.14
N ALA A 111 -15.63 5.54 -3.11
CA ALA A 111 -16.56 4.46 -2.76
C ALA A 111 -17.55 4.18 -3.90
N ALA A 112 -18.10 5.22 -4.53
CA ALA A 112 -19.00 5.06 -5.68
C ALA A 112 -18.28 4.43 -6.88
N ALA A 113 -17.01 4.74 -7.10
CA ALA A 113 -16.20 4.15 -8.18
C ALA A 113 -15.88 2.68 -7.95
N ILE A 114 -15.61 2.26 -6.70
CA ILE A 114 -15.46 0.85 -6.33
C ILE A 114 -16.78 0.10 -6.51
N VAL A 115 -17.91 0.69 -6.09
CA VAL A 115 -19.23 0.08 -6.36
C VAL A 115 -19.48 -0.02 -7.87
N ALA A 116 -19.13 1.02 -8.63
CA ALA A 116 -19.28 1.02 -10.08
C ALA A 116 -18.40 -0.04 -10.75
N SER A 117 -17.20 -0.34 -10.23
CA SER A 117 -16.37 -1.41 -10.79
C SER A 117 -17.08 -2.78 -10.69
N TYR A 118 -17.81 -3.04 -9.59
CA TYR A 118 -18.59 -4.27 -9.42
C TYR A 118 -19.84 -4.30 -10.30
N LEU A 119 -20.54 -3.17 -10.42
CA LEU A 119 -21.79 -3.08 -11.18
C LEU A 119 -21.54 -3.10 -12.69
N LEU A 120 -20.47 -2.45 -13.16
CA LEU A 120 -20.18 -2.31 -14.59
C LEU A 120 -19.46 -3.52 -15.18
N GLY A 121 -18.87 -4.38 -14.34
CA GLY A 121 -18.50 -5.74 -14.76
C GLY A 121 -19.68 -6.44 -15.44
N SER A 122 -20.90 -6.29 -14.92
CA SER A 122 -22.10 -6.93 -15.51
C SER A 122 -22.53 -6.40 -16.90
N GLY A 123 -21.86 -5.37 -17.44
CA GLY A 123 -22.24 -4.63 -18.65
C GLY A 123 -21.64 -5.11 -19.98
N GLY A 124 -20.88 -6.22 -19.99
CA GLY A 124 -20.34 -6.83 -21.23
C GLY A 124 -18.87 -6.55 -21.54
N TYR A 125 -18.07 -6.18 -20.53
CA TYR A 125 -16.61 -6.16 -20.63
C TYR A 125 -16.06 -7.26 -19.73
N ASP A 126 -15.79 -8.44 -20.29
CA ASP A 126 -15.35 -9.63 -19.54
C ASP A 126 -14.08 -9.35 -18.72
N ILE A 127 -13.21 -8.47 -19.22
CA ILE A 127 -12.02 -7.98 -18.52
C ILE A 127 -12.36 -7.24 -17.22
N VAL A 128 -13.45 -6.47 -17.17
CA VAL A 128 -13.86 -5.77 -15.94
C VAL A 128 -14.40 -6.76 -14.94
N ILE A 129 -15.15 -7.79 -15.37
CA ILE A 129 -15.62 -8.86 -14.47
C ILE A 129 -14.43 -9.58 -13.83
N ALA A 130 -13.42 -9.90 -14.64
CA ALA A 130 -12.22 -10.60 -14.20
C ALA A 130 -11.40 -9.80 -13.18
N TYR A 131 -11.28 -8.48 -13.34
CA TYR A 131 -10.30 -7.70 -12.59
C TYR A 131 -10.91 -6.60 -11.69
N ALA A 132 -12.22 -6.37 -11.66
CA ALA A 132 -12.78 -5.22 -10.94
C ALA A 132 -12.94 -5.39 -9.43
N PHE A 133 -12.80 -6.61 -8.90
CA PHE A 133 -13.05 -6.91 -7.49
C PHE A 133 -12.00 -6.25 -6.59
N VAL A 134 -12.40 -5.40 -5.63
CA VAL A 134 -11.49 -4.79 -4.65
C VAL A 134 -11.69 -5.50 -3.31
N PRO A 135 -10.64 -6.11 -2.74
CA PRO A 135 -10.73 -6.85 -1.49
C PRO A 135 -11.43 -6.06 -0.37
N PRO A 136 -12.36 -6.68 0.38
CA PRO A 136 -13.06 -6.04 1.48
C PRO A 136 -12.10 -5.40 2.50
N ALA A 137 -10.96 -6.04 2.78
CA ALA A 137 -9.90 -5.51 3.64
C ALA A 137 -9.45 -4.09 3.27
N ILE A 138 -9.28 -3.80 1.96
CA ILE A 138 -8.93 -2.46 1.47
C ILE A 138 -10.08 -1.50 1.75
N THR A 139 -11.33 -1.89 1.47
CA THR A 139 -12.49 -1.02 1.66
C THR A 139 -12.80 -0.74 3.14
N LEU A 140 -12.55 -1.70 4.04
CA LEU A 140 -12.68 -1.52 5.48
C LEU A 140 -11.57 -0.63 6.03
N GLY A 141 -10.32 -0.84 5.62
CA GLY A 141 -9.22 0.04 5.99
C GLY A 141 -9.43 1.47 5.48
N MET A 142 -9.93 1.61 4.26
CA MET A 142 -10.33 2.90 3.66
C MET A 142 -11.41 3.58 4.51
N PHE A 143 -12.46 2.85 4.91
CA PHE A 143 -13.50 3.38 5.78
C PHE A 143 -12.98 3.74 7.17
N ALA A 144 -12.15 2.89 7.80
CA ALA A 144 -11.59 3.14 9.11
C ALA A 144 -10.70 4.40 9.14
N ILE A 145 -9.85 4.61 8.13
CA ILE A 145 -9.03 5.81 7.99
C ILE A 145 -9.88 7.05 7.74
N PHE A 146 -10.85 6.96 6.83
CA PHE A 146 -11.76 8.06 6.56
C PHE A 146 -12.50 8.50 7.83
N MET A 147 -13.05 7.55 8.59
CA MET A 147 -13.73 7.83 9.86
C MET A 147 -12.77 8.43 10.89
N THR A 148 -11.53 7.94 10.95
CA THR A 148 -10.49 8.47 11.85
C THR A 148 -10.21 9.94 11.56
N GLY A 149 -10.00 10.30 10.30
CA GLY A 149 -9.77 11.69 9.92
C GLY A 149 -11.01 12.56 10.04
N MET A 150 -12.20 12.04 9.70
CA MET A 150 -13.46 12.78 9.84
C MET A 150 -13.79 13.07 11.31
N PHE A 151 -13.59 12.12 12.21
CA PHE A 151 -13.74 12.36 13.62
C PHE A 151 -12.69 13.32 14.16
N ASP A 152 -11.46 13.27 13.65
CA ASP A 152 -10.47 14.28 14.03
C ASP A 152 -10.87 15.69 13.60
N ASP A 153 -11.32 15.87 12.36
CA ASP A 153 -11.78 17.15 11.81
C ASP A 153 -12.91 17.77 12.66
N ILE A 154 -13.78 16.93 13.25
CA ILE A 154 -14.93 17.37 14.04
C ILE A 154 -14.59 17.49 15.55
N LEU A 155 -13.89 16.49 16.10
CA LEU A 155 -13.69 16.32 17.55
C LEU A 155 -12.30 16.73 18.04
N HIS A 156 -11.37 17.05 17.14
CA HIS A 156 -9.97 17.41 17.44
C HIS A 156 -9.28 16.34 18.30
N TRP A 157 -9.17 15.13 17.74
CA TRP A 157 -8.66 13.96 18.46
C TRP A 157 -7.19 14.08 18.83
N ASP A 158 -6.84 13.42 19.95
CA ASP A 158 -5.44 13.24 20.31
C ASP A 158 -4.70 12.46 19.21
N PRO A 159 -3.42 12.81 18.90
CA PRO A 159 -2.63 12.13 17.88
C PRO A 159 -2.54 10.60 18.06
N ARG A 160 -2.70 10.10 19.29
CA ARG A 160 -2.70 8.66 19.60
C ARG A 160 -3.90 7.94 18.99
N LEU A 161 -5.07 8.57 18.98
CA LEU A 161 -6.29 8.01 18.38
C LEU A 161 -6.17 7.95 16.86
N LYS A 162 -5.50 8.93 16.25
CA LYS A 162 -5.16 8.89 14.81
C LYS A 162 -4.29 7.68 14.48
N ILE A 163 -3.24 7.46 15.27
CA ILE A 163 -2.36 6.30 15.09
C ILE A 163 -3.14 4.99 15.28
N ALA A 164 -4.03 4.90 16.26
CA ALA A 164 -4.87 3.71 16.44
C ALA A 164 -5.73 3.39 15.20
N GLY A 165 -6.36 4.41 14.60
CA GLY A 165 -7.09 4.25 13.34
C GLY A 165 -6.20 3.79 12.18
N GLN A 166 -4.99 4.35 12.07
CA GLN A 166 -3.99 3.93 11.08
C GLN A 166 -3.53 2.48 11.28
N LEU A 167 -3.37 2.04 12.53
CA LEU A 167 -3.02 0.66 12.87
C LEU A 167 -4.16 -0.32 12.53
N ILE A 168 -5.42 0.05 12.75
CA ILE A 168 -6.58 -0.78 12.36
C ILE A 168 -6.60 -0.97 10.84
N ALA A 169 -6.36 0.10 10.07
CA ALA A 169 -6.34 0.01 8.62
C ALA A 169 -5.15 -0.77 8.07
N ALA A 170 -3.97 -0.68 8.72
CA ALA A 170 -2.83 -1.52 8.40
C ALA A 170 -3.10 -3.00 8.74
N ALA A 171 -3.73 -3.27 9.89
CA ALA A 171 -4.10 -4.62 10.30
C ALA A 171 -5.08 -5.27 9.31
N ALA A 172 -6.06 -4.52 8.81
CA ALA A 172 -6.98 -5.01 7.78
C ALA A 172 -6.23 -5.53 6.54
N LEU A 173 -5.18 -4.83 6.08
CA LEU A 173 -4.35 -5.29 4.96
C LEU A 173 -3.58 -6.56 5.28
N THR A 174 -2.96 -6.61 6.47
CA THR A 174 -2.15 -7.78 6.88
C THR A 174 -2.98 -9.04 7.07
N LEU A 175 -4.24 -8.92 7.51
CA LEU A 175 -5.15 -10.06 7.70
C LEU A 175 -5.57 -10.72 6.39
N SER A 176 -5.45 -10.02 5.27
CA SER A 176 -5.73 -10.54 3.92
C SER A 176 -4.46 -10.67 3.08
N ASP A 177 -3.29 -10.75 3.72
CA ASP A 177 -1.99 -10.92 3.06
C ASP A 177 -1.65 -9.84 2.01
N ILE A 178 -2.26 -8.65 2.12
CA ILE A 178 -2.00 -7.55 1.19
C ILE A 178 -0.69 -6.87 1.58
N GLY A 179 0.33 -7.08 0.74
CA GLY A 179 1.66 -6.50 0.89
C GLY A 179 2.65 -7.32 1.72
N THR A 180 2.26 -8.51 2.19
CA THR A 180 3.19 -9.41 2.92
C THR A 180 4.26 -9.95 1.97
N GLU A 181 3.87 -10.34 0.75
CA GLU A 181 4.78 -10.78 -0.32
C GLU A 181 5.76 -9.70 -0.78
N ALA A 182 5.35 -8.42 -0.76
CA ALA A 182 6.23 -7.29 -1.08
C ALA A 182 7.51 -7.28 -0.23
N THR A 183 7.42 -7.79 1.00
CA THR A 183 8.52 -7.89 1.94
C THR A 183 9.38 -9.13 1.69
N ARG A 184 8.77 -10.22 1.24
CA ARG A 184 9.47 -11.46 0.87
C ARG A 184 10.52 -11.19 -0.20
N GLY A 185 10.18 -10.46 -1.27
CA GLY A 185 11.13 -10.12 -2.34
C GLY A 185 12.29 -9.20 -1.91
N LEU A 186 12.10 -8.38 -0.87
CA LEU A 186 13.14 -7.51 -0.33
C LEU A 186 14.16 -8.29 0.50
N ILE A 187 13.64 -9.23 1.29
CA ILE A 187 14.40 -9.89 2.36
C ILE A 187 14.94 -11.24 1.90
N SER A 188 14.27 -11.94 0.99
CA SER A 188 14.71 -13.25 0.50
C SER A 188 16.13 -13.26 -0.08
N PRO A 189 16.63 -12.22 -0.80
CA PRO A 189 18.01 -12.24 -1.29
C PRO A 189 19.04 -12.11 -0.15
N ILE A 190 18.65 -11.55 1.00
CA ILE A 190 19.52 -11.30 2.15
C ILE A 190 19.47 -12.47 3.14
N LEU A 191 18.26 -12.90 3.50
CA LEU A 191 18.04 -13.93 4.51
C LEU A 191 17.84 -15.34 3.93
N GLY A 192 17.48 -15.48 2.66
CA GLY A 192 17.23 -16.79 2.04
C GLY A 192 18.43 -17.73 2.12
N GLN A 193 19.64 -17.21 1.85
CA GLN A 193 20.89 -17.98 2.00
C GLN A 193 21.23 -18.29 3.47
N TRP A 194 20.87 -17.39 4.38
CA TRP A 194 21.10 -17.59 5.81
C TRP A 194 20.16 -18.66 6.39
N PHE A 195 18.89 -18.66 5.99
CA PHE A 195 17.91 -19.68 6.36
C PHE A 195 18.15 -21.02 5.68
N SER A 196 18.58 -21.05 4.41
CA SER A 196 18.98 -22.30 3.77
C SER A 196 20.16 -22.95 4.51
N SER A 197 21.09 -22.14 5.03
CA SER A 197 22.20 -22.60 5.89
C SER A 197 21.76 -22.99 7.31
N MET A 198 20.78 -22.27 7.87
CA MET A 198 20.27 -22.51 9.22
C MET A 198 19.38 -23.76 9.29
N SER A 199 18.56 -24.03 8.27
CA SER A 199 17.80 -25.28 8.19
C SER A 199 18.75 -26.49 8.29
N GLN A 200 19.90 -26.46 7.61
CA GLN A 200 20.89 -27.53 7.70
C GLN A 200 21.59 -27.64 9.07
N THR A 201 21.71 -26.54 9.84
CA THR A 201 22.44 -26.55 11.12
C THR A 201 21.50 -26.74 12.32
N PHE A 202 20.31 -26.17 12.28
CA PHE A 202 19.26 -26.28 13.29
C PHE A 202 18.69 -27.71 13.30
N LEU A 203 18.39 -28.29 12.12
CA LEU A 203 17.89 -29.67 11.99
C LEU A 203 18.88 -30.76 12.41
N VAL A 204 20.17 -30.42 12.54
CA VAL A 204 21.22 -31.32 13.03
C VAL A 204 21.33 -31.27 14.57
N GLY A 205 20.88 -30.19 15.21
CA GLY A 205 20.98 -29.98 16.66
C GLY A 205 19.73 -30.34 17.46
N VAL A 206 18.55 -30.35 16.84
CA VAL A 206 17.31 -30.78 17.49
C VAL A 206 17.05 -32.25 17.15
N GLY A 207 16.86 -33.08 18.18
CA GLY A 207 16.74 -34.53 18.02
C GLY A 207 15.65 -34.96 17.02
N PRO A 208 15.69 -36.21 16.53
CA PRO A 208 14.87 -36.69 15.41
C PRO A 208 13.37 -36.33 15.50
N ALA A 209 12.80 -36.33 16.70
CA ALA A 209 11.39 -36.00 16.94
C ALA A 209 11.04 -34.52 16.67
N VAL A 210 11.95 -33.58 16.94
CA VAL A 210 11.74 -32.15 16.59
C VAL A 210 12.08 -31.91 15.13
N ARG A 211 12.99 -32.71 14.56
CA ARG A 211 13.30 -32.70 13.13
C ARG A 211 12.09 -33.15 12.30
N GLU A 212 11.38 -34.18 12.73
CA GLU A 212 10.11 -34.60 12.13
C GLU A 212 9.02 -33.55 12.34
N ALA A 213 8.86 -33.01 13.55
CA ALA A 213 7.84 -31.99 13.84
C ALA A 213 8.09 -30.61 13.19
N ALA A 214 9.33 -30.25 12.88
CA ALA A 214 9.69 -28.93 12.31
C ALA A 214 9.88 -28.95 10.78
N VAL A 215 10.16 -30.13 10.18
CA VAL A 215 10.27 -30.31 8.73
C VAL A 215 8.96 -30.76 8.12
N TRP A 216 8.17 -31.55 8.85
CA TRP A 216 6.91 -32.13 8.38
C TRP A 216 5.75 -31.65 9.24
N ASN A 217 5.30 -30.41 9.03
CA ASN A 217 4.07 -29.89 9.64
C ASN A 217 2.80 -30.51 9.00
N TRP A 218 2.73 -31.84 9.03
CA TRP A 218 1.54 -32.69 8.95
C TRP A 218 1.70 -33.85 9.95
N VAL A 219 1.99 -33.54 11.22
CA VAL A 219 1.76 -34.52 12.29
C VAL A 219 0.29 -34.43 12.64
N ASP A 220 -0.52 -35.34 12.10
CA ASP A 220 -1.87 -35.61 12.59
C ASP A 220 -1.76 -36.17 14.02
N LEU A 221 -1.81 -35.28 15.00
CA LEU A 221 -2.03 -35.62 16.42
C LEU A 221 -3.52 -35.78 16.73
N GLY A 222 -4.28 -36.29 15.77
CA GLY A 222 -5.67 -36.69 15.93
C GLY A 222 -6.62 -35.50 15.87
N GLY A 223 -7.07 -35.20 14.65
CA GLY A 223 -8.37 -34.59 14.38
C GLY A 223 -8.45 -33.07 14.57
N GLU A 224 -8.84 -32.40 13.47
CA GLU A 224 -9.13 -30.97 13.34
C GLU A 224 -7.90 -30.04 13.26
N GLY A 225 -7.62 -29.50 12.06
CA GLY A 225 -7.05 -28.16 11.91
C GLY A 225 -5.53 -28.02 11.73
N VAL A 226 -4.99 -28.33 10.54
CA VAL A 226 -3.63 -27.92 10.12
C VAL A 226 -3.49 -26.38 10.02
N GLY A 227 -4.60 -25.65 9.99
CA GLY A 227 -4.64 -24.18 10.02
C GLY A 227 -4.22 -23.53 11.34
N GLU A 228 -4.06 -24.26 12.45
CA GLU A 228 -3.87 -23.65 13.77
C GLU A 228 -2.40 -23.39 14.17
N TYR A 229 -1.41 -23.99 13.50
CA TYR A 229 -0.01 -23.97 13.95
C TYR A 229 0.79 -22.69 13.61
N TRP A 230 0.28 -21.81 12.73
CA TRP A 230 0.86 -20.47 12.51
C TRP A 230 0.92 -19.63 13.79
N ASN A 231 0.07 -19.96 14.78
CA ASN A 231 -0.13 -19.17 15.98
C ASN A 231 0.84 -19.47 17.14
N PHE A 232 1.61 -20.57 17.10
CA PHE A 232 2.34 -20.98 18.31
C PHE A 232 3.77 -20.41 18.41
N LEU A 233 4.56 -20.39 17.33
CA LEU A 233 5.99 -19.96 17.35
C LEU A 233 6.47 -19.39 15.99
N PRO A 234 5.98 -18.21 15.55
CA PRO A 234 6.19 -17.75 14.18
C PRO A 234 7.60 -17.23 13.84
N TRP A 235 8.50 -17.14 14.82
CA TRP A 235 9.93 -16.86 14.59
C TRP A 235 10.76 -18.13 14.34
N LEU A 236 10.13 -19.30 14.35
CA LEU A 236 10.81 -20.58 14.07
C LEU A 236 10.72 -21.02 12.60
N THR A 237 9.90 -20.37 11.78
CA THR A 237 9.78 -20.66 10.35
C THR A 237 10.20 -19.45 9.50
N VAL A 238 10.75 -19.72 8.31
CA VAL A 238 11.19 -18.69 7.37
C VAL A 238 10.01 -17.82 6.92
N ASP A 239 8.88 -18.47 6.59
CA ASP A 239 7.66 -17.78 6.18
C ASP A 239 7.03 -16.98 7.32
N GLY A 240 7.10 -17.48 8.56
CA GLY A 240 6.69 -16.73 9.74
C GLY A 240 7.53 -15.45 9.93
N VAL A 241 8.86 -15.53 9.76
CA VAL A 241 9.73 -14.33 9.80
C VAL A 241 9.38 -13.35 8.68
N TYR A 242 9.15 -13.82 7.45
CA TYR A 242 8.72 -12.94 6.36
C TYR A 242 7.39 -12.27 6.65
N TYR A 243 6.43 -13.00 7.21
CA TYR A 243 5.12 -12.48 7.58
C TYR A 243 5.22 -11.38 8.66
N TRP A 244 5.97 -11.60 9.74
CA TRP A 244 6.11 -10.60 10.82
C TRP A 244 6.90 -9.36 10.38
N VAL A 245 7.96 -9.53 9.59
CA VAL A 245 8.66 -8.37 9.04
C VAL A 245 7.76 -7.65 8.03
N GLY A 246 6.93 -8.40 7.29
CA GLY A 246 5.89 -7.86 6.42
C GLY A 246 4.90 -6.98 7.17
N ILE A 247 4.37 -7.44 8.30
CA ILE A 247 3.48 -6.65 9.16
C ILE A 247 4.15 -5.32 9.56
N ILE A 248 5.42 -5.37 10.00
CA ILE A 248 6.16 -4.16 10.41
C ILE A 248 6.31 -3.21 9.21
N PHE A 249 6.67 -3.73 8.04
CA PHE A 249 6.84 -2.95 6.82
C PHE A 249 5.53 -2.31 6.36
N ILE A 250 4.44 -3.08 6.26
CA ILE A 250 3.11 -2.60 5.90
C ILE A 250 2.65 -1.52 6.87
N THR A 251 2.79 -1.77 8.17
CA THR A 251 2.43 -0.81 9.22
C THR A 251 3.23 0.48 9.07
N ALA A 252 4.56 0.38 8.94
CA ALA A 252 5.42 1.54 8.77
C ALA A 252 5.07 2.35 7.52
N LEU A 253 4.75 1.68 6.41
CA LEU A 253 4.38 2.32 5.16
C LEU A 253 3.00 3.00 5.26
N VAL A 254 1.99 2.33 5.83
CA VAL A 254 0.65 2.90 6.01
C VAL A 254 0.71 4.13 6.91
N LEU A 255 1.32 4.02 8.08
CA LEU A 255 1.50 5.15 9.00
C LEU A 255 2.32 6.26 8.34
N GLY A 256 3.41 5.90 7.67
CA GLY A 256 4.28 6.83 6.97
C GLY A 256 3.54 7.62 5.90
N ALA A 257 2.82 6.94 5.01
CA ALA A 257 2.11 7.55 3.90
C ALA A 257 0.92 8.41 4.36
N CYS A 258 0.14 7.95 5.34
CA CYS A 258 -0.95 8.72 5.92
C CYS A 258 -0.45 10.03 6.54
N ASN A 259 0.58 9.95 7.38
CA ASN A 259 1.13 11.14 8.03
C ASN A 259 1.88 12.04 7.04
N ALA A 260 2.51 11.47 6.01
CA ALA A 260 3.16 12.24 4.96
C ALA A 260 2.18 13.02 4.08
N ALA A 261 1.07 12.39 3.71
CA ALA A 261 -0.03 13.05 3.01
C ALA A 261 -0.64 14.16 3.87
N ASN A 262 -0.90 13.88 5.17
CA ASN A 262 -1.44 14.91 6.05
C ASN A 262 -0.50 16.12 6.21
N LEU A 263 0.81 15.88 6.25
CA LEU A 263 1.80 16.93 6.41
C LEU A 263 1.95 17.84 5.17
N ILE A 264 1.77 17.29 3.97
CA ILE A 264 1.89 18.06 2.73
C ILE A 264 0.62 18.88 2.42
N ASP A 265 -0.53 18.58 3.05
CA ASP A 265 -1.80 19.30 2.87
C ASP A 265 -1.84 20.68 3.57
N GLY A 266 -0.78 21.46 3.39
CA GLY A 266 -0.60 22.79 4.01
C GLY A 266 -0.89 23.97 3.09
N LEU A 267 -1.19 23.73 1.80
CA LEU A 267 -1.50 24.77 0.80
C LEU A 267 -2.69 24.34 -0.07
N ASP A 268 -3.55 25.29 -0.40
CA ASP A 268 -4.70 25.14 -1.31
C ASP A 268 -4.34 24.36 -2.59
N GLY A 269 -4.93 23.17 -2.76
CA GLY A 269 -4.74 22.31 -3.93
C GLY A 269 -3.48 21.46 -3.91
N LEU A 270 -2.58 21.61 -2.94
CA LEU A 270 -1.28 20.94 -3.00
C LEU A 270 -1.41 19.42 -2.95
N LEU A 271 -2.04 18.86 -1.91
CA LEU A 271 -2.15 17.40 -1.77
C LEU A 271 -3.04 16.78 -2.86
N SER A 272 -4.24 17.35 -3.09
CA SER A 272 -5.18 16.81 -4.08
C SER A 272 -4.58 16.80 -5.50
N GLY A 273 -3.85 17.85 -5.88
CA GLY A 273 -3.19 17.89 -7.18
C GLY A 273 -1.94 17.02 -7.27
N SER A 274 -1.11 16.92 -6.21
CA SER A 274 0.04 16.01 -6.21
C SER A 274 -0.41 14.56 -6.26
N VAL A 275 -1.39 14.16 -5.45
CA VAL A 275 -1.98 12.82 -5.51
C VAL A 275 -2.62 12.54 -6.87
N GLY A 276 -3.23 13.54 -7.51
CA GLY A 276 -3.68 13.42 -8.90
C GLY A 276 -2.54 13.12 -9.88
N ILE A 277 -1.40 13.78 -9.77
CA ILE A 277 -0.21 13.54 -10.60
C ILE A 277 0.38 12.15 -10.32
N MET A 278 0.53 11.78 -9.05
CA MET A 278 0.97 10.44 -8.63
C MET A 278 0.04 9.34 -9.15
N ALA A 279 -1.27 9.55 -9.12
CA ALA A 279 -2.26 8.60 -9.62
C ALA A 279 -2.13 8.37 -11.13
N ILE A 280 -1.75 9.36 -11.93
CA ILE A 280 -1.40 9.14 -13.35
C ILE A 280 -0.25 8.15 -13.48
N GLY A 281 0.78 8.28 -12.63
CA GLY A 281 1.89 7.34 -12.55
C GLY A 281 1.45 5.93 -12.18
N PHE A 282 0.61 5.80 -11.14
CA PHE A 282 0.08 4.52 -10.72
C PHE A 282 -0.80 3.85 -11.77
N VAL A 283 -1.64 4.61 -12.48
CA VAL A 283 -2.42 4.11 -13.63
C VAL A 283 -1.48 3.58 -14.72
N ALA A 284 -0.43 4.33 -15.07
CA ALA A 284 0.52 3.93 -16.09
C ALA A 284 1.26 2.64 -15.72
N VAL A 285 1.76 2.53 -14.48
CA VAL A 285 2.42 1.30 -14.01
C VAL A 285 1.44 0.13 -13.95
N SER A 286 0.23 0.34 -13.44
CA SER A 286 -0.79 -0.73 -13.32
C SER A 286 -1.16 -1.31 -14.68
N ILE A 287 -1.48 -0.45 -15.66
CA ILE A 287 -1.78 -0.89 -17.03
C ILE A 287 -0.58 -1.60 -17.65
N MET A 288 0.63 -1.06 -17.46
CA MET A 288 1.84 -1.66 -18.00
C MET A 288 2.09 -3.05 -17.43
N LEU A 289 1.97 -3.25 -16.11
CA LEU A 289 2.15 -4.56 -15.50
C LEU A 289 1.06 -5.55 -15.93
N MET A 290 -0.20 -5.13 -16.04
CA MET A 290 -1.28 -5.99 -16.57
C MET A 290 -1.01 -6.45 -18.01
N ILE A 291 -0.29 -5.65 -18.80
CA ILE A 291 0.11 -6.03 -20.16
C ILE A 291 1.39 -6.86 -20.14
N VAL A 292 2.41 -6.48 -19.36
CA VAL A 292 3.73 -7.11 -19.46
C VAL A 292 3.80 -8.40 -18.68
N ASP A 293 3.30 -8.39 -17.45
CA ASP A 293 3.39 -9.47 -16.47
C ASP A 293 2.22 -10.45 -16.55
N HIS A 294 1.53 -10.46 -17.70
CA HIS A 294 0.61 -11.56 -18.01
C HIS A 294 1.47 -12.81 -18.21
N ARG A 295 1.73 -13.52 -17.11
CA ARG A 295 2.45 -14.78 -17.13
C ARG A 295 1.64 -15.73 -17.99
N GLU A 296 2.14 -16.02 -19.19
CA GLU A 296 1.71 -17.22 -19.90
C GLU A 296 1.98 -18.35 -18.91
N SER A 297 0.92 -19.07 -18.51
CA SER A 297 1.00 -20.30 -17.72
C SER A 297 2.24 -21.05 -18.19
N VAL A 298 3.18 -21.30 -17.26
CA VAL A 298 4.46 -22.00 -17.47
C VAL A 298 4.39 -22.80 -18.76
N ALA A 299 5.05 -22.27 -19.80
CA ALA A 299 4.81 -22.53 -21.21
C ALA A 299 4.12 -23.88 -21.43
N ALA A 300 2.96 -23.93 -22.10
CA ALA A 300 2.17 -25.16 -22.28
C ALA A 300 2.99 -26.41 -22.68
N ALA A 301 4.20 -26.25 -23.22
CA ALA A 301 5.22 -27.28 -23.39
C ALA A 301 5.74 -27.91 -22.07
N ASP A 302 6.12 -27.14 -21.05
CA ASP A 302 6.60 -27.65 -19.76
C ASP A 302 5.46 -28.31 -18.97
N THR A 303 4.27 -27.71 -19.00
CA THR A 303 3.06 -28.33 -18.43
C THR A 303 2.70 -29.62 -19.16
N ALA A 304 2.87 -29.70 -20.49
CA ALA A 304 2.64 -30.95 -21.24
C ALA A 304 3.71 -32.01 -20.98
N ILE A 305 4.97 -31.62 -20.78
CA ILE A 305 6.06 -32.52 -20.37
C ILE A 305 5.74 -33.10 -18.99
N GLU A 306 5.38 -32.26 -18.02
CA GLU A 306 4.95 -32.69 -16.70
C GLU A 306 3.70 -33.56 -16.75
N MET A 307 2.67 -33.17 -17.48
CA MET A 307 1.43 -33.94 -17.60
C MET A 307 1.67 -35.34 -18.20
N SER A 308 2.53 -35.45 -19.23
CA SER A 308 2.92 -36.74 -19.81
C SER A 308 3.73 -37.63 -18.85
N ALA A 309 4.56 -36.98 -18.04
CA ALA A 309 5.34 -37.59 -16.98
C ALA A 309 4.47 -38.11 -15.82
N PHE A 310 3.43 -37.37 -15.46
CA PHE A 310 2.48 -37.74 -14.41
C PHE A 310 1.56 -38.87 -14.84
N GLU A 311 1.12 -38.90 -16.10
CA GLU A 311 0.42 -40.06 -16.65
C GLU A 311 1.28 -41.34 -16.55
N GLU A 312 2.60 -41.23 -16.76
CA GLU A 312 3.53 -42.35 -16.59
C GLU A 312 3.65 -42.80 -15.12
N MET A 313 3.63 -41.87 -14.15
CA MET A 313 3.60 -42.21 -12.71
C MET A 313 2.29 -42.89 -12.30
N ARG A 314 1.15 -42.40 -12.82
CA ARG A 314 -0.19 -42.96 -12.51
C ARG A 314 -0.34 -44.39 -13.05
N ALA A 315 0.34 -44.72 -14.14
CA ALA A 315 0.30 -46.04 -14.78
C ALA A 315 1.24 -47.09 -14.16
N ARG A 316 2.09 -46.72 -13.20
CA ARG A 316 3.11 -47.61 -12.59
C ARG A 316 2.65 -48.23 -11.27
N ASP A 317 2.89 -49.52 -11.12
CA ASP A 317 2.66 -50.25 -9.86
C ASP A 317 3.87 -50.13 -8.92
N GLY A 318 3.65 -49.58 -7.72
CA GLY A 318 4.65 -49.53 -6.64
C GLY A 318 5.33 -48.17 -6.43
N GLN A 319 5.43 -47.74 -5.17
CA GLN A 319 5.90 -46.40 -4.79
C GLN A 319 7.36 -46.10 -5.13
N ALA A 320 8.25 -47.08 -5.06
CA ALA A 320 9.66 -46.89 -5.38
C ALA A 320 9.89 -46.53 -6.87
N GLU A 321 9.04 -47.03 -7.78
CA GLU A 321 9.12 -46.67 -9.20
C GLU A 321 8.60 -45.25 -9.47
N LYS A 322 7.54 -44.83 -8.76
CA LYS A 322 7.01 -43.46 -8.83
C LYS A 322 8.03 -42.43 -8.33
N GLN A 323 8.77 -42.74 -7.26
CA GLN A 323 9.83 -41.89 -6.72
C GLN A 323 11.00 -41.67 -7.70
N VAL A 324 11.47 -42.72 -8.38
CA VAL A 324 12.60 -42.63 -9.35
C VAL A 324 12.24 -41.76 -10.56
N ILE A 325 10.99 -41.80 -10.99
CA ILE A 325 10.49 -40.99 -12.09
C ILE A 325 10.46 -39.51 -11.66
N TRP A 326 10.01 -39.21 -10.45
CA TRP A 326 9.97 -37.86 -9.89
C TRP A 326 11.38 -37.24 -9.71
N GLU A 327 12.33 -37.99 -9.16
CA GLU A 327 13.73 -37.55 -9.00
C GLU A 327 14.43 -37.25 -10.34
N ARG A 328 14.02 -37.93 -11.43
CA ARG A 328 14.59 -37.75 -12.77
C ARG A 328 14.07 -36.51 -13.50
N MET A 329 12.94 -35.97 -13.08
CA MET A 329 12.22 -34.89 -13.78
C MET A 329 12.58 -33.49 -13.33
N LEU A 330 13.27 -33.34 -12.20
CA LEU A 330 13.81 -32.08 -11.69
C LEU A 330 15.34 -31.98 -11.89
N PRO A 331 15.89 -32.10 -13.11
CA PRO A 331 17.31 -31.87 -13.31
C PRO A 331 17.58 -30.36 -13.29
N ASP A 332 18.29 -29.91 -12.27
CA ASP A 332 18.95 -28.59 -12.17
C ASP A 332 18.07 -27.35 -11.89
N GLU A 333 16.82 -27.49 -11.45
CA GLU A 333 16.10 -26.37 -10.83
C GLU A 333 16.21 -26.43 -9.30
N ASP A 334 16.74 -25.37 -8.71
CA ASP A 334 16.86 -25.15 -7.27
C ASP A 334 15.59 -24.41 -6.78
N PRO A 335 14.61 -25.11 -6.18
CA PRO A 335 13.76 -24.55 -5.13
C PRO A 335 14.03 -25.26 -3.78
N PRO A 336 13.71 -24.62 -2.63
CA PRO A 336 14.15 -25.08 -1.31
C PRO A 336 13.39 -26.29 -0.73
N PHE A 337 12.47 -26.92 -1.46
CA PHE A 337 11.74 -28.10 -1.01
C PHE A 337 11.64 -29.13 -2.13
N VAL A 338 12.58 -30.08 -2.16
CA VAL A 338 12.40 -31.31 -2.92
C VAL A 338 11.45 -32.19 -2.12
N LEU A 339 10.17 -32.24 -2.51
CA LEU A 339 9.23 -33.26 -2.05
C LEU A 339 9.69 -34.60 -2.63
N SER A 340 10.57 -35.32 -1.96
CA SER A 340 11.03 -36.65 -2.38
C SER A 340 10.02 -37.77 -2.05
N SER A 341 8.75 -37.44 -1.83
CA SER A 341 7.75 -38.38 -1.29
C SER A 341 6.68 -38.69 -2.34
N PRO A 342 6.51 -39.95 -2.77
CA PRO A 342 5.37 -40.42 -3.56
C PRO A 342 4.11 -40.57 -2.68
N ASP A 343 3.89 -39.59 -1.81
CA ASP A 343 2.87 -39.49 -0.78
C ASP A 343 2.80 -38.00 -0.45
N LEU A 344 1.86 -37.33 -1.12
CA LEU A 344 1.61 -35.89 -1.09
C LEU A 344 0.84 -35.48 0.16
N ASP A 345 0.01 -36.36 0.71
CA ASP A 345 -0.75 -36.08 1.94
C ASP A 345 -0.03 -36.54 3.23
N GLY A 346 1.07 -37.29 3.11
CA GLY A 346 1.95 -37.67 4.21
C GLY A 346 1.50 -38.91 4.99
N ASN A 347 0.55 -39.69 4.45
CA ASN A 347 -0.04 -40.84 5.11
C ASN A 347 0.75 -42.16 4.93
N GLY A 348 1.81 -42.12 4.11
CA GLY A 348 2.71 -43.24 3.79
C GLY A 348 2.23 -44.14 2.64
N VAL A 349 1.14 -43.82 1.95
CA VAL A 349 0.52 -44.64 0.90
C VAL A 349 -0.04 -43.76 -0.22
N TRP A 350 0.37 -44.04 -1.45
CA TRP A 350 -0.21 -43.37 -2.62
C TRP A 350 -1.65 -43.85 -2.83
N ASP A 351 -2.63 -42.95 -2.68
CA ASP A 351 -4.05 -43.23 -2.87
C ASP A 351 -4.78 -42.21 -3.78
N GLU A 352 -6.12 -42.16 -3.68
CA GLU A 352 -6.95 -41.23 -4.45
C GLU A 352 -6.76 -39.77 -4.02
N ASN A 353 -6.42 -39.49 -2.76
CA ASN A 353 -6.17 -38.13 -2.26
C ASN A 353 -4.87 -37.57 -2.83
N ASP A 354 -3.80 -38.36 -2.91
CA ASP A 354 -2.57 -37.95 -3.58
C ASP A 354 -2.82 -37.65 -5.06
N SER A 355 -3.64 -38.49 -5.69
CA SER A 355 -4.02 -38.32 -7.09
C SER A 355 -4.83 -37.03 -7.29
N SER A 356 -5.70 -36.68 -6.33
CA SER A 356 -6.48 -35.43 -6.34
C SER A 356 -5.60 -34.20 -6.10
N LEU A 357 -4.74 -34.22 -5.09
CA LEU A 357 -3.79 -33.13 -4.79
C LEU A 357 -2.86 -32.86 -5.97
N MET A 358 -2.49 -33.92 -6.71
CA MET A 358 -1.70 -33.81 -7.93
C MET A 358 -2.48 -33.17 -9.08
N ASP A 359 -3.73 -33.59 -9.28
CA ASP A 359 -4.60 -32.99 -10.30
C ASP A 359 -4.83 -31.50 -10.00
N ASP A 360 -5.02 -31.13 -8.73
CA ASP A 360 -5.12 -29.74 -8.28
C ASP A 360 -3.83 -28.94 -8.53
N TYR A 361 -2.66 -29.53 -8.26
CA TYR A 361 -1.36 -28.89 -8.55
C TYR A 361 -1.16 -28.66 -10.05
N LEU A 362 -1.53 -29.63 -10.88
CA LEU A 362 -1.44 -29.52 -12.34
C LEU A 362 -2.42 -28.49 -12.90
N GLU A 363 -3.65 -28.46 -12.38
CA GLU A 363 -4.64 -27.44 -12.74
C GLU A 363 -4.17 -26.04 -12.33
N TYR A 364 -3.60 -25.89 -11.13
CA TYR A 364 -2.97 -24.65 -10.66
C TYR A 364 -1.81 -24.20 -11.55
N ARG A 365 -0.98 -25.13 -12.05
CA ARG A 365 0.14 -24.77 -12.94
C ARG A 365 -0.29 -24.45 -14.37
N ALA A 366 -1.31 -25.15 -14.85
CA ALA A 366 -1.86 -24.98 -16.19
C ALA A 366 -2.72 -23.71 -16.31
N THR A 367 -3.28 -23.22 -15.20
CA THR A 367 -4.04 -21.97 -15.18
C THR A 367 -3.10 -20.76 -15.23
N PRO A 368 -3.37 -19.77 -16.11
CA PRO A 368 -2.63 -18.51 -16.11
C PRO A 368 -2.73 -17.85 -14.73
N GLN A 369 -1.60 -17.77 -14.04
CA GLN A 369 -1.50 -17.09 -12.75
C GLN A 369 -1.56 -15.58 -13.02
N VAL A 370 -2.73 -15.00 -12.80
CA VAL A 370 -2.96 -13.56 -12.88
C VAL A 370 -2.78 -12.95 -11.50
N ASP A 371 -1.96 -11.90 -11.44
CA ASP A 371 -1.82 -11.08 -10.24
C ASP A 371 -3.18 -10.56 -9.78
N TRP A 372 -3.70 -11.17 -8.71
CA TRP A 372 -5.04 -10.89 -8.17
C TRP A 372 -5.18 -9.45 -7.65
N LEU A 373 -4.08 -8.74 -7.40
CA LEU A 373 -4.10 -7.32 -7.02
C LEU A 373 -4.03 -6.37 -8.22
N ALA A 374 -3.80 -6.86 -9.44
CA ALA A 374 -3.66 -6.01 -10.62
C ALA A 374 -4.90 -5.19 -10.96
N GLY A 375 -6.05 -5.84 -10.86
CA GLY A 375 -7.35 -5.22 -10.99
C GLY A 375 -7.65 -4.16 -9.91
N PRO A 376 -7.62 -4.52 -8.62
CA PRO A 376 -7.72 -3.57 -7.51
C PRO A 376 -6.81 -2.35 -7.67
N ARG A 377 -5.54 -2.56 -8.03
CA ARG A 377 -4.58 -1.47 -8.27
C ARG A 377 -5.08 -0.46 -9.27
N LEU A 378 -5.56 -0.92 -10.42
CA LEU A 378 -6.05 -0.05 -11.47
C LEU A 378 -7.32 0.69 -11.05
N VAL A 379 -8.27 -0.01 -10.40
CA VAL A 379 -9.50 0.59 -9.86
C VAL A 379 -9.17 1.72 -8.88
N LEU A 380 -8.31 1.46 -7.90
CA LEU A 380 -7.93 2.45 -6.90
C LEU A 380 -7.19 3.64 -7.52
N SER A 381 -6.27 3.39 -8.45
CA SER A 381 -5.51 4.45 -9.12
C SER A 381 -6.43 5.39 -9.91
N LEU A 382 -7.39 4.84 -10.66
CA LEU A 382 -8.37 5.61 -11.42
C LEU A 382 -9.40 6.32 -10.53
N ALA A 383 -9.83 5.67 -9.45
CA ALA A 383 -10.76 6.25 -8.49
C ALA A 383 -10.14 7.46 -7.78
N ILE A 384 -8.88 7.36 -7.32
CA ILE A 384 -8.15 8.48 -6.72
C ILE A 384 -7.95 9.59 -7.75
N LEU A 385 -7.52 9.27 -8.98
CA LEU A 385 -7.33 10.27 -10.04
C LEU A 385 -8.63 11.04 -10.31
N GLY A 386 -9.75 10.32 -10.47
CA GLY A 386 -11.06 10.91 -10.69
C GLY A 386 -11.50 11.79 -9.52
N ALA A 387 -11.42 11.28 -8.29
CA ALA A 387 -11.84 12.02 -7.11
C ALA A 387 -10.99 13.28 -6.88
N CYS A 388 -9.66 13.19 -7.04
CA CYS A 388 -8.78 14.35 -6.96
C CYS A 388 -9.13 15.41 -8.01
N LEU A 389 -9.33 15.02 -9.28
CA LEU A 389 -9.71 15.95 -10.34
C LEU A 389 -11.11 16.54 -10.15
N GLY A 390 -12.05 15.81 -9.54
CA GLY A 390 -13.38 16.30 -9.20
C GLY A 390 -13.36 17.29 -8.02
N PHE A 391 -12.42 17.11 -7.07
CA PHE A 391 -12.26 17.96 -5.90
C PHE A 391 -11.46 19.24 -6.19
N LEU A 392 -10.42 19.14 -7.02
CA LEU A 392 -9.44 20.19 -7.27
C LEU A 392 -10.04 21.56 -7.68
N PRO A 393 -11.11 21.66 -8.51
CA PRO A 393 -11.73 22.94 -8.85
C PRO A 393 -12.21 23.77 -7.65
N PHE A 394 -12.54 23.11 -6.53
CA PHE A 394 -13.01 23.76 -5.30
C PHE A 394 -11.90 23.96 -4.27
N ASN A 395 -10.81 23.23 -4.40
CA ASN A 395 -9.69 23.24 -3.45
C ASN A 395 -8.47 24.02 -3.95
N PHE A 396 -8.34 24.23 -5.26
CA PHE A 396 -7.24 25.00 -5.84
C PHE A 396 -7.33 26.48 -5.45
N ASN A 397 -6.18 27.12 -5.23
CA ASN A 397 -6.11 28.47 -4.68
C ASN A 397 -6.91 29.51 -5.50
N PRO A 398 -7.79 30.32 -4.89
CA PRO A 398 -8.18 30.31 -3.47
C PRO A 398 -9.22 29.22 -3.14
N ALA A 399 -8.95 28.40 -2.12
CA ALA A 399 -9.83 27.29 -1.74
C ALA A 399 -11.18 27.76 -1.18
N VAL A 400 -12.25 27.04 -1.50
CA VAL A 400 -13.59 27.22 -0.89
C VAL A 400 -13.99 26.10 0.07
N ILE A 401 -13.23 25.01 0.06
CA ILE A 401 -13.34 23.86 0.96
C ILE A 401 -11.95 23.23 1.14
N PHE A 402 -11.61 22.87 2.37
CA PHE A 402 -10.41 22.13 2.69
C PHE A 402 -10.66 20.63 2.68
N LEU A 403 -9.61 19.89 2.34
CA LEU A 403 -9.65 18.43 2.28
C LEU A 403 -9.82 17.85 3.70
N GLY A 404 -9.07 18.38 4.68
CA GLY A 404 -9.11 17.95 6.08
C GLY A 404 -8.37 16.63 6.31
N ASP A 405 -8.21 16.24 7.57
CA ASP A 405 -7.57 14.98 7.96
C ASP A 405 -8.35 13.78 7.40
N ALA A 406 -9.67 13.90 7.24
CA ALA A 406 -10.50 12.88 6.60
C ALA A 406 -10.01 12.51 5.20
N GLY A 407 -9.65 13.51 4.38
CA GLY A 407 -9.22 13.29 3.01
C GLY A 407 -7.72 13.05 2.90
N SER A 408 -6.90 13.72 3.70
CA SER A 408 -5.44 13.60 3.61
C SER A 408 -4.96 12.20 4.07
N LEU A 409 -5.50 11.69 5.18
CA LEU A 409 -5.21 10.33 5.64
C LEU A 409 -5.73 9.29 4.66
N LEU A 410 -6.93 9.49 4.10
CA LEU A 410 -7.53 8.62 3.09
C LEU A 410 -6.66 8.49 1.84
N LEU A 411 -6.23 9.62 1.27
CA LEU A 411 -5.37 9.62 0.08
C LEU A 411 -4.00 8.99 0.37
N GLY A 412 -3.42 9.27 1.55
CA GLY A 412 -2.17 8.64 1.97
C GLY A 412 -2.29 7.12 2.11
N TYR A 413 -3.37 6.63 2.75
CA TYR A 413 -3.65 5.21 2.89
C TYR A 413 -3.79 4.52 1.53
N LEU A 414 -4.59 5.07 0.62
CA LEU A 414 -4.82 4.46 -0.68
C LEU A 414 -3.56 4.45 -1.55
N CYS A 415 -2.73 5.50 -1.49
CA CYS A 415 -1.39 5.47 -2.11
C CYS A 415 -0.52 4.35 -1.51
N ALA A 416 -0.53 4.14 -0.19
CA ALA A 416 0.19 3.03 0.43
C ALA A 416 -0.32 1.66 -0.04
N VAL A 417 -1.64 1.47 -0.15
CA VAL A 417 -2.24 0.24 -0.67
C VAL A 417 -1.78 -0.03 -2.11
N ILE A 418 -1.84 0.98 -2.97
CA ILE A 418 -1.36 0.86 -4.36
C ILE A 418 0.13 0.51 -4.40
N ILE A 419 0.95 1.16 -3.57
CA ILE A 419 2.40 0.86 -3.50
C ILE A 419 2.68 -0.56 -3.00
N LEU A 420 1.97 -1.04 -1.97
CA LEU A 420 2.13 -2.40 -1.44
C LEU A 420 1.72 -3.46 -2.46
N SER A 421 0.59 -3.22 -3.12
CA SER A 421 0.05 -4.14 -4.12
C SER A 421 0.92 -4.23 -5.37
N LEU A 422 1.81 -3.27 -5.66
CA LEU A 422 2.83 -3.42 -6.71
C LEU A 422 3.87 -4.50 -6.39
N GLY A 423 3.99 -4.89 -5.12
CA GLY A 423 4.88 -5.96 -4.67
C GLY A 423 4.19 -7.30 -4.54
N SER A 424 3.01 -7.49 -5.16
CA SER A 424 2.42 -8.81 -5.36
C SER A 424 3.47 -9.79 -5.89
N GLU A 425 3.38 -11.05 -5.48
CA GLU A 425 4.29 -12.12 -5.91
C GLU A 425 5.79 -11.85 -5.64
N GLY A 426 6.11 -10.99 -4.67
CA GLY A 426 7.50 -10.66 -4.32
C GLY A 426 8.17 -9.64 -5.24
N GLN A 427 7.41 -8.91 -6.05
CA GLN A 427 7.96 -7.92 -6.99
C GLN A 427 8.33 -6.58 -6.33
N THR A 428 9.14 -6.63 -5.29
CA THR A 428 9.53 -5.47 -4.45
C THR A 428 10.12 -4.29 -5.25
N HIS A 429 10.75 -4.54 -6.39
CA HIS A 429 11.30 -3.47 -7.22
C HIS A 429 10.21 -2.52 -7.76
N TYR A 430 8.98 -2.99 -7.99
CA TYR A 430 7.86 -2.13 -8.34
C TYR A 430 7.30 -1.37 -7.14
N VAL A 431 7.38 -1.92 -5.93
CA VAL A 431 7.10 -1.18 -4.67
C VAL A 431 8.04 0.02 -4.56
N ILE A 432 9.34 -0.17 -4.84
CA ILE A 432 10.33 0.91 -4.83
C ILE A 432 10.02 1.95 -5.90
N ALA A 433 9.65 1.53 -7.11
CA ALA A 433 9.19 2.46 -8.14
C ALA A 433 7.97 3.27 -7.66
N GLY A 434 7.00 2.63 -6.98
CA GLY A 434 5.86 3.28 -6.36
C GLY A 434 6.24 4.25 -5.24
N LEU A 435 7.22 3.93 -4.40
CA LEU A 435 7.77 4.84 -3.39
C LEU A 435 8.45 6.06 -4.02
N ILE A 436 9.07 5.89 -5.19
CA ILE A 436 9.62 7.01 -5.96
C ILE A 436 8.49 7.87 -6.53
N ILE A 437 7.41 7.29 -7.06
CA ILE A 437 6.21 8.04 -7.47
C ILE A 437 5.68 8.87 -6.29
N PHE A 438 5.63 8.30 -5.08
CA PHE A 438 5.19 8.96 -3.84
C PHE A 438 6.30 9.73 -3.10
N ALA A 439 7.40 10.07 -3.78
CA ALA A 439 8.58 10.62 -3.11
C ALA A 439 8.37 12.01 -2.50
N LEU A 440 7.48 12.85 -3.05
CA LEU A 440 7.32 14.21 -2.57
C LEU A 440 6.80 14.27 -1.11
N PRO A 441 5.68 13.59 -0.75
CA PRO A 441 5.25 13.47 0.66
C PRO A 441 6.31 12.82 1.57
N ILE A 442 6.98 11.74 1.10
CA ILE A 442 8.02 11.05 1.88
C ILE A 442 9.16 12.02 2.21
N MET A 443 9.64 12.73 1.19
CA MET A 443 10.76 13.65 1.32
C MET A 443 10.46 14.76 2.33
N ASP A 444 9.29 15.40 2.26
CA ASP A 444 8.94 16.48 3.21
C ASP A 444 8.87 15.98 4.66
N THR A 445 8.32 14.78 4.84
CA THR A 445 8.19 14.12 6.15
C THR A 445 9.52 13.70 6.74
N VAL A 446 10.36 13.01 5.95
CA VAL A 446 11.70 12.58 6.36
C VAL A 446 12.56 13.80 6.70
N LEU A 447 12.52 14.85 5.87
CA LEU A 447 13.21 16.10 6.13
C LEU A 447 12.76 16.73 7.46
N ALA A 448 11.46 16.77 7.74
CA ALA A 448 10.93 17.30 8.99
C ALA A 448 11.35 16.46 10.22
N ILE A 449 11.27 15.12 10.14
CA ILE A 449 11.72 14.21 11.19
C ILE A 449 13.20 14.43 11.50
N LEU A 450 14.05 14.43 10.47
CA LEU A 450 15.50 14.58 10.63
C LEU A 450 15.87 15.96 11.20
N ARG A 451 15.22 17.04 10.74
CA ARG A 451 15.41 18.38 11.29
C ARG A 451 15.09 18.44 12.78
N ARG A 452 13.94 17.91 13.20
CA ARG A 452 13.53 17.90 14.62
C ARG A 452 14.47 17.08 15.49
N LYS A 453 14.81 15.86 15.06
CA LYS A 453 15.69 14.96 15.80
C LYS A 453 17.10 15.56 15.98
N LEU A 454 17.65 16.17 14.93
CA LEU A 454 18.97 16.82 15.01
C LEU A 454 18.94 18.10 15.86
N ALA A 455 17.81 18.80 15.91
CA ALA A 455 17.61 19.95 16.80
C ALA A 455 17.32 19.57 18.26
N GLY A 456 17.20 18.27 18.59
CA GLY A 456 16.83 17.81 19.93
C GLY A 456 15.39 18.15 20.34
N LEU A 457 14.53 18.50 19.38
CA LEU A 457 13.15 18.88 19.63
C LEU A 457 12.23 17.64 19.65
N PRO A 458 11.19 17.62 20.50
CA PRO A 458 10.16 16.59 20.44
C PRO A 458 9.49 16.54 19.05
N MET A 459 9.15 15.34 18.61
CA MET A 459 8.53 15.13 17.29
C MET A 459 7.15 15.81 17.17
N SER A 460 6.48 16.06 18.30
CA SER A 460 5.17 16.74 18.38
C SER A 460 5.23 18.25 18.19
N VAL A 461 6.42 18.87 18.13
CA VAL A 461 6.54 20.32 17.93
C VAL A 461 6.24 20.68 16.47
N PRO A 462 5.32 21.64 16.21
CA PRO A 462 5.04 22.12 14.85
C PRO A 462 6.32 22.64 14.17
N ASP A 463 6.59 22.18 12.95
CA ASP A 463 7.73 22.65 12.14
C ASP A 463 7.20 23.64 11.08
N ARG A 464 7.88 24.77 10.89
CA ARG A 464 7.52 25.80 9.90
C ARG A 464 8.43 25.77 8.67
N ASN A 465 9.33 24.79 8.59
CA ASN A 465 10.33 24.65 7.54
C ASN A 465 10.03 23.50 6.57
N HIS A 466 8.76 23.11 6.44
CA HIS A 466 8.31 22.24 5.35
C HIS A 466 8.60 22.89 3.99
N ILE A 467 8.83 22.06 2.97
CA ILE A 467 9.22 22.49 1.62
C ILE A 467 8.21 23.50 1.08
N HIS A 468 6.91 23.24 1.27
CA HIS A 468 5.85 24.12 0.79
C HIS A 468 5.89 25.52 1.45
N HIS A 469 6.23 25.61 2.74
CA HIS A 469 6.44 26.89 3.43
C HIS A 469 7.72 27.61 2.99
N ILE A 470 8.77 26.87 2.64
CA ILE A 470 10.00 27.45 2.07
C ILE A 470 9.67 28.09 0.72
N LEU A 471 9.02 27.35 -0.18
CA LEU A 471 8.63 27.85 -1.50
C LEU A 471 7.63 29.00 -1.42
N LEU A 472 6.67 28.94 -0.50
CA LEU A 472 5.73 30.03 -0.25
C LEU A 472 6.48 31.32 0.14
N ARG A 473 7.47 31.24 1.04
CA ARG A 473 8.29 32.40 1.45
C ARG A 473 9.14 32.93 0.29
N SER A 474 9.70 32.05 -0.54
CA SER A 474 10.52 32.43 -1.69
C SER A 474 9.71 33.11 -2.80
N PHE A 475 8.54 32.56 -3.16
CA PHE A 475 7.74 33.05 -4.28
C PHE A 475 6.67 34.08 -3.88
N LYS A 476 6.35 34.20 -2.58
CA LYS A 476 5.26 35.02 -2.03
C LYS A 476 3.90 34.77 -2.70
N SER A 477 3.68 33.57 -3.23
CA SER A 477 2.48 33.18 -3.97
C SER A 477 2.21 31.69 -3.82
N VAL A 478 1.04 31.34 -3.29
CA VAL A 478 0.58 29.94 -3.12
C VAL A 478 0.57 29.23 -4.46
N LYS A 479 -0.05 29.82 -5.49
CA LYS A 479 -0.14 29.25 -6.84
C LYS A 479 1.23 28.87 -7.42
N LYS A 480 2.22 29.77 -7.30
CA LYS A 480 3.58 29.51 -7.81
C LYS A 480 4.25 28.36 -7.04
N ALA A 481 4.13 28.35 -5.71
CA ALA A 481 4.70 27.29 -4.89
C ALA A 481 4.09 25.92 -5.23
N VAL A 482 2.76 25.85 -5.36
CA VAL A 482 2.03 24.62 -5.70
C VAL A 482 2.40 24.12 -7.10
N VAL A 483 2.44 24.99 -8.12
CA VAL A 483 2.84 24.59 -9.48
C VAL A 483 4.27 24.07 -9.53
N VAL A 484 5.21 24.69 -8.81
CA VAL A 484 6.58 24.18 -8.72
C VAL A 484 6.62 22.80 -8.07
N LEU A 485 5.82 22.58 -7.01
CA LEU A 485 5.72 21.27 -6.37
C LEU A 485 5.10 20.23 -7.30
N TYR A 486 4.09 20.56 -8.08
CA TYR A 486 3.55 19.67 -9.12
C TYR A 486 4.57 19.30 -10.19
N LEU A 487 5.43 20.24 -10.60
CA LEU A 487 6.51 19.95 -11.56
C LEU A 487 7.56 19.02 -10.96
N ILE A 488 7.92 19.21 -9.69
CA ILE A 488 8.82 18.30 -8.97
C ILE A 488 8.18 16.91 -8.83
N ASP A 489 6.90 16.86 -8.47
CA ASP A 489 6.13 15.63 -8.36
C ASP A 489 6.08 14.87 -9.70
N LEU A 490 5.83 15.58 -10.80
CA LEU A 490 5.85 15.01 -12.14
C LEU A 490 7.21 14.38 -12.48
N VAL A 491 8.33 15.00 -12.08
CA VAL A 491 9.66 14.42 -12.28
C VAL A 491 9.80 13.09 -11.52
N PHE A 492 9.32 13.02 -10.28
CA PHE A 492 9.33 11.78 -9.51
C PHE A 492 8.44 10.71 -10.13
N VAL A 493 7.25 11.07 -10.60
CA VAL A 493 6.36 10.18 -11.35
C VAL A 493 7.07 9.62 -12.59
N LEU A 494 7.70 10.47 -13.40
CA LEU A 494 8.40 10.04 -14.62
C LEU A 494 9.58 9.10 -14.32
N ILE A 495 10.33 9.35 -13.23
CA ILE A 495 11.42 8.46 -12.81
C ILE A 495 10.85 7.11 -12.34
N GLY A 496 9.83 7.11 -11.49
CA GLY A 496 9.23 5.88 -10.97
C GLY A 496 8.61 5.02 -12.08
N VAL A 497 7.80 5.63 -12.95
CA VAL A 497 7.22 4.96 -14.12
C VAL A 497 8.32 4.46 -15.07
N GLY A 498 9.34 5.28 -15.34
CA GLY A 498 10.46 4.91 -16.21
C GLY A 498 11.28 3.73 -15.68
N LEU A 499 11.52 3.67 -14.37
CA LEU A 499 12.19 2.53 -13.72
C LEU A 499 11.34 1.26 -13.79
N ALA A 500 10.04 1.38 -13.49
CA ALA A 500 9.11 0.25 -13.61
C ALA A 500 9.08 -0.27 -15.06
N ALA A 501 8.98 0.62 -16.05
CA ALA A 501 9.01 0.26 -17.46
C ALA A 501 10.34 -0.39 -17.89
N ALA A 502 11.47 0.17 -17.43
CA ALA A 502 12.78 -0.40 -17.76
C ALA A 502 12.93 -1.84 -17.27
N VAL A 503 12.40 -2.17 -16.08
CA VAL A 503 12.41 -3.54 -15.57
C VAL A 503 11.39 -4.41 -16.30
N ALA A 504 10.15 -3.95 -16.45
CA ALA A 504 9.07 -4.71 -17.08
C ALA A 504 9.44 -5.15 -18.50
N PHE A 505 9.97 -4.24 -19.32
CA PHE A 505 10.36 -4.56 -20.70
C PHE A 505 11.77 -5.18 -20.84
N GLY A 506 12.40 -5.57 -19.73
CA GLY A 506 13.71 -6.25 -19.73
C GLY A 506 14.90 -5.36 -20.11
N PHE A 507 14.73 -4.03 -20.18
CA PHE A 507 15.81 -3.09 -20.49
C PHE A 507 16.80 -2.90 -19.33
N ALA A 508 16.38 -3.16 -18.10
CA ALA A 508 17.20 -3.01 -16.91
C ALA A 508 16.98 -4.18 -15.93
N ARG A 509 18.05 -4.55 -15.22
CA ARG A 509 17.94 -5.47 -14.08
C ARG A 509 17.31 -4.74 -12.90
N TYR A 510 16.54 -5.46 -12.08
CA TYR A 510 15.95 -4.93 -10.84
C TYR A 510 16.98 -4.24 -9.93
N LEU A 511 18.25 -4.68 -9.92
CA LEU A 511 19.35 -4.05 -9.19
C LEU A 511 19.55 -2.56 -9.52
N LEU A 512 19.24 -2.14 -10.75
CA LEU A 512 19.29 -0.74 -11.13
C LEU A 512 18.26 0.09 -10.35
N VAL A 513 17.05 -0.43 -10.17
CA VAL A 513 15.99 0.24 -9.39
C VAL A 513 16.43 0.44 -7.94
N TYR A 514 16.98 -0.61 -7.32
CA TYR A 514 17.54 -0.53 -5.97
C TYR A 514 18.69 0.49 -5.89
N GLY A 515 19.62 0.48 -6.85
CA GLY A 515 20.73 1.42 -6.91
C GLY A 515 20.29 2.89 -7.03
N VAL A 516 19.33 3.16 -7.92
CA VAL A 516 18.75 4.51 -8.09
C VAL A 516 18.03 4.95 -6.83
N ALA A 517 17.25 4.07 -6.21
CA ALA A 517 16.57 4.37 -4.95
C ALA A 517 17.56 4.70 -3.81
N ILE A 518 18.65 3.93 -3.67
CA ILE A 518 19.69 4.20 -2.67
C ILE A 518 20.32 5.58 -2.89
N VAL A 519 20.69 5.90 -4.13
CA VAL A 519 21.26 7.23 -4.46
C VAL A 519 20.23 8.32 -4.17
N PHE A 520 18.99 8.14 -4.59
CA PHE A 520 17.92 9.10 -4.40
C PHE A 520 17.62 9.39 -2.93
N PHE A 521 17.26 8.36 -2.15
CA PHE A 521 16.96 8.51 -0.73
C PHE A 521 18.20 8.92 0.08
N GLY A 522 19.41 8.50 -0.35
CA GLY A 522 20.67 8.96 0.20
C GLY A 522 20.91 10.46 0.01
N LEU A 523 20.63 11.00 -1.18
CA LEU A 523 20.71 12.44 -1.46
C LEU A 523 19.68 13.23 -0.66
N VAL A 524 18.45 12.72 -0.54
CA VAL A 524 17.42 13.31 0.33
C VAL A 524 17.90 13.35 1.79
N GLY A 525 18.43 12.25 2.32
CA GLY A 525 18.99 12.20 3.67
C GLY A 525 20.19 13.15 3.87
N ALA A 526 21.07 13.26 2.87
CA ALA A 526 22.23 14.15 2.93
C ALA A 526 21.83 15.63 2.91
N THR A 527 20.90 16.02 2.02
CA THR A 527 20.37 17.38 1.96
C THR A 527 19.61 17.74 3.24
N ALA A 528 18.84 16.80 3.80
CA ALA A 528 18.18 16.93 5.09
C ALA A 528 19.16 17.24 6.22
N THR A 529 20.20 16.43 6.32
CA THR A 529 21.22 16.55 7.35
C THR A 529 21.96 17.89 7.23
N LYS A 530 22.33 18.28 6.01
CA LYS A 530 22.98 19.58 5.74
C LYS A 530 22.09 20.76 6.12
N ALA A 531 20.81 20.72 5.78
CA ALA A 531 19.86 21.77 6.14
C ALA A 531 19.67 21.87 7.66
N ALA A 532 19.55 20.73 8.34
CA ALA A 532 19.40 20.67 9.79
C ALA A 532 20.65 21.19 10.53
N LEU A 533 21.85 20.82 10.08
CA LEU A 533 23.11 21.31 10.67
C LEU A 533 23.26 22.83 10.54
N ARG A 534 22.89 23.41 9.39
CA ARG A 534 22.89 24.88 9.20
C ARG A 534 21.97 25.57 10.20
N HIS A 535 20.79 25.02 10.45
CA HIS A 535 19.84 25.59 11.41
C HIS A 535 20.41 25.59 12.84
N ARG A 536 21.08 24.49 13.26
CA ARG A 536 21.75 24.45 14.57
C ARG A 536 22.83 25.52 14.70
N TRP A 537 23.67 25.70 13.69
CA TRP A 537 24.70 26.74 13.71
C TRP A 537 24.12 28.14 13.80
N MET A 538 22.99 28.41 13.12
CA MET A 538 22.31 29.71 13.22
C MET A 538 21.77 29.97 14.63
N MET A 539 21.21 28.95 15.29
CA MET A 539 20.72 29.08 16.68
C MET A 539 21.88 29.34 17.66
N GLN A 540 22.97 28.58 17.55
CA GLN A 540 24.16 28.76 18.39
C GLN A 540 24.80 30.14 18.19
N ALA A 541 24.93 30.59 16.94
CA ALA A 541 25.46 31.92 16.63
C ALA A 541 24.56 33.05 17.15
N SER A 542 23.23 32.84 17.20
CA SER A 542 22.28 33.80 17.78
C SER A 542 22.34 33.84 19.31
N GLU A 543 22.61 32.71 19.97
CA GLU A 543 22.80 32.63 21.42
C GLU A 543 24.14 33.26 21.85
N GLU A 544 25.22 33.01 21.10
CA GLU A 544 26.54 33.59 21.36
C GLU A 544 26.60 35.10 21.02
N GLY A 545 25.88 35.55 19.99
CA GLY A 545 25.82 36.97 19.59
C GLY A 545 24.86 37.83 20.43
N GLY A 546 23.94 37.24 21.17
CA GLY A 546 23.00 37.92 22.08
C GLY A 546 23.55 38.18 23.49
N GLY A 547 24.71 37.61 23.82
CA GLY A 547 25.32 37.68 25.16
C GLY A 547 26.25 38.87 25.42
N THR A 548 26.42 39.81 24.48
CA THR A 548 27.43 40.88 24.59
C THR A 548 26.86 42.30 24.44
N SER A 549 25.67 42.59 24.95
CA SER A 549 25.16 43.98 25.00
C SER A 549 24.36 44.33 26.25
N SER A 550 24.79 43.88 27.43
CA SER A 550 24.21 44.32 28.70
C SER A 550 25.26 44.51 29.81
N GLU A 551 26.34 45.25 29.52
CA GLU A 551 27.21 45.86 30.53
C GLU A 551 27.73 47.20 30.00
N ASP A 552 26.85 48.20 29.81
CA ASP A 552 27.20 49.59 30.11
C ASP A 552 25.94 50.48 30.10
N SER A 553 25.30 50.62 31.25
CA SER A 553 24.51 51.81 31.54
C SER A 553 24.40 51.95 33.06
N THR A 554 25.35 52.68 33.62
CA THR A 554 25.26 53.28 34.94
C THR A 554 23.92 54.03 35.08
N VAL A 555 23.05 53.52 35.95
CA VAL A 555 21.80 54.19 36.33
C VAL A 555 22.15 55.24 37.40
N GLU A 556 22.22 56.51 36.98
CA GLU A 556 22.07 57.64 37.90
C GLU A 556 20.66 57.63 38.49
N THR A 557 20.59 57.51 39.81
CA THR A 557 19.37 57.62 40.60
C THR A 557 18.90 59.07 40.62
N VAL A 558 17.79 59.36 39.93
CA VAL A 558 17.03 60.61 40.08
C VAL A 558 15.87 60.37 41.05
N GLU A 559 15.94 61.01 42.21
CA GLU A 559 14.87 61.13 43.21
C GLU A 559 13.59 61.74 42.61
N LYS A 560 12.43 61.12 42.91
CA LYS A 560 11.10 61.70 42.69
C LYS A 560 10.64 62.40 43.99
N PRO A 561 10.03 63.59 43.93
CA PRO A 561 9.43 64.21 45.10
C PRO A 561 8.03 63.65 45.36
N ASP A 562 7.72 63.50 46.65
CA ASP A 562 6.46 63.05 47.23
C ASP A 562 5.27 63.93 46.83
N ALA A 563 4.14 63.29 46.55
CA ALA A 563 2.83 63.93 46.44
C ALA A 563 2.03 63.65 47.73
N ASP A 564 1.75 64.71 48.45
CA ASP A 564 0.94 64.82 49.67
C ASP A 564 -0.55 64.47 49.39
N PRO A 565 -1.30 63.82 50.32
CA PRO A 565 -2.72 63.58 50.13
C PRO A 565 -3.57 64.66 50.82
N ALA A 566 -4.48 65.28 50.05
CA ALA A 566 -5.63 66.02 50.57
C ALA A 566 -6.87 65.73 49.71
#